data_AF-A0A348Z599-F1
#
_entry.id   AF-A0A348Z599-F1
#
_cell.length_a   1.000
_cell.length_b   1.000
_cell.length_c   1.000
_cell.angle_alpha   90.00
_cell.angle_beta   90.00
_cell.angle_gamma   90.00
#
_symmetry.space_group_name_H-M   'P 1'
#
loop_
_entity.id
_entity.type
_entity.pdbx_description
1 polymer ?
#
loop_
_entity_poly.entity_id
_entity_poly.type
_entity_poly.pdbx_seq_one_letter_code
_entity_poly.pdbx_strand_id
1 'polypeptide(L)' 'MIHVKNLKKNFGELEVLKGIDEHITKGEVVVIIGPSGSGKSTFLR' A
#
# COMPACT_ATOMS: atom_id res chain seq x y z
N MET A 1 -1.32 14.99 -5.20
CA MET A 1 0.02 14.50 -4.87
C MET A 1 -0.15 13.67 -3.61
N ILE A 2 0.18 12.38 -3.68
CA ILE A 2 0.06 11.44 -2.56
C ILE A 2 1.47 10.99 -2.22
N HIS A 3 1.83 11.05 -0.93
CA HIS A 3 3.08 10.53 -0.40
C HIS A 3 2.79 9.51 0.69
N VAL A 4 3.28 8.31 0.49
CA VAL A 4 3.26 7.22 1.47
C VAL A 4 4.70 7.00 1.91
N LYS A 5 4.95 6.99 3.22
CA LYS A 5 6.29 6.76 3.77
C LYS A 5 6.23 5.70 4.86
N ASN A 6 7.01 4.64 4.68
CA ASN A 6 7.15 3.52 5.61
C ASN A 6 5.80 3.00 6.16
N LEU A 7 4.79 2.86 5.29
CA LEU A 7 3.44 2.43 5.70
C LEU A 7 3.46 0.97 6.14
N LYS A 8 3.05 0.75 7.39
CA LYS A 8 2.92 -0.57 7.99
C LYS A 8 1.51 -0.79 8.50
N LYS A 9 1.04 -2.03 8.41
CA LYS A 9 -0.28 -2.40 8.93
C LYS A 9 -0.33 -3.86 9.33
N ASN A 10 -0.81 -4.09 10.54
CA ASN A 10 -1.02 -5.41 11.10
C ASN A 10 -2.51 -5.62 11.43
N PHE A 11 -2.94 -6.87 11.35
CA PHE A 11 -4.20 -7.36 11.91
C PHE A 11 -3.87 -8.46 12.92
N GLY A 12 -3.82 -8.10 14.20
CA GLY A 12 -3.23 -8.96 15.24
C GLY A 12 -1.75 -9.21 14.92
N GLU A 13 -1.35 -10.48 14.96
CA GLU A 13 0.02 -10.93 14.64
C GLU A 13 0.33 -10.92 13.13
N LEU A 14 -0.67 -10.77 12.27
CA LEU A 14 -0.47 -10.77 10.82
C LEU A 14 -0.01 -9.40 10.33
N GLU A 15 1.26 -9.28 9.93
CA GLU A 15 1.79 -8.11 9.23
C GLU A 15 1.41 -8.14 7.74
N VAL A 16 0.49 -7.24 7.34
CA VAL A 16 -0.05 -7.15 5.97
C VAL A 16 0.70 -6.15 5.11
N LEU A 17 1.04 -4.98 5.66
CA LEU A 17 1.91 -4.00 4.98
C LEU A 17 3.21 -3.90 5.78
N LYS A 18 4.35 -4.11 5.10
CA LYS A 18 5.67 -4.32 5.73
C LYS A 18 6.62 -3.13 5.60
N GLY A 19 6.08 -1.93 5.37
CA GLY A 19 6.85 -0.72 5.08
C GLY A 19 6.81 -0.44 3.58
N ILE A 20 5.80 0.30 3.16
CA ILE A 20 5.63 0.75 1.77
C ILE A 20 5.97 2.24 1.69
N ASP A 21 6.82 2.59 0.74
CA ASP A 21 7.16 3.97 0.36
C ASP A 21 6.68 4.20 -1.08
N GLU A 22 5.84 5.22 -1.28
CA GLU A 22 5.32 5.55 -2.61
C GLU A 22 5.11 7.06 -2.77
N HIS A 23 5.25 7.54 -3.99
CA HIS A 23 4.99 8.93 -4.34
C HIS A 23 4.22 9.00 -5.66
N ILE A 24 2.96 9.43 -5.58
CA ILE A 24 2.07 9.55 -6.74
C ILE A 24 1.86 11.02 -7.07
N THR A 25 2.22 11.37 -8.29
CA THR A 25 2.16 12.74 -8.81
C THR A 25 0.76 13.09 -9.30
N LYS A 26 0.48 14.39 -9.52
CA LYS A 26 -0.84 14.82 -10.00
C LYS A 26 -1.01 14.43 -11.46
N GLY A 27 -2.10 13.72 -11.78
CA GLY A 27 -2.42 13.27 -13.14
C GLY A 27 -1.93 11.85 -13.45
N GLU A 28 -1.22 11.21 -12.52
CA GLU A 28 -0.74 9.85 -12.66
C GLU A 28 -1.87 8.83 -12.43
N VAL A 29 -1.92 7.81 -13.28
CA VAL A 29 -2.86 6.68 -13.17
C VAL A 29 -2.09 5.46 -12.74
N VAL A 30 -2.34 4.99 -11.52
CA VAL A 30 -1.60 3.89 -10.89
C VAL A 30 -2.50 2.66 -10.78
N VAL A 31 -1.93 1.48 -11.06
CA VAL A 31 -2.59 0.18 -10.90
C VAL A 31 -1.80 -0.65 -9.91
N ILE A 32 -2.48 -1.25 -8.94
CA ILE A 32 -1.88 -2.14 -7.95
C ILE A 32 -2.22 -3.58 -8.31
N ILE A 33 -1.18 -4.40 -8.53
CA ILE A 33 -1.30 -5.83 -8.88
C ILE A 33 -0.59 -6.71 -7.85
N GLY A 34 -0.97 -7.99 -7.81
CA GLY A 34 -0.36 -8.97 -6.92
C GLY A 34 -1.32 -10.08 -6.49
N PRO A 35 -0.82 -11.19 -5.93
CA PRO A 35 -1.62 -12.35 -5.54
C PRO A 35 -2.66 -12.00 -4.46
N SER A 36 -3.67 -12.85 -4.26
CA SER A 36 -4.63 -12.66 -3.16
C SER A 36 -3.90 -12.58 -1.81
N GLY A 37 -4.36 -11.70 -0.91
CA GLY A 37 -3.75 -11.50 0.41
C GLY A 37 -2.50 -10.62 0.48
N SER A 38 -1.95 -10.14 -0.66
CA SER A 38 -0.76 -9.27 -0.70
C SER A 38 -0.90 -7.86 -0.12
N GLY A 39 -2.07 -7.49 0.43
CA GLY A 39 -2.28 -6.17 1.05
C GLY A 39 -2.78 -5.07 0.12
N LYS A 40 -3.11 -5.35 -1.15
CA LYS A 40 -3.59 -4.34 -2.12
C LYS A 40 -4.78 -3.53 -1.62
N SER A 41 -5.87 -4.19 -1.21
CA SER A 41 -7.05 -3.50 -0.67
C SER A 41 -6.80 -2.84 0.68
N THR A 42 -5.77 -3.28 1.41
CA THR A 42 -5.31 -2.67 2.66
C THR A 42 -4.49 -1.41 2.41
N PHE A 43 -3.75 -1.34 1.30
CA PHE A 43 -3.00 -0.14 0.90
C PHE A 43 -3.93 0.97 0.38
N LEU A 44 -5.05 0.62 -0.26
CA LEU A 44 -6.02 1.58 -0.82
C LEU A 44 -7.02 2.15 0.21
N ARG A 45 -7.01 1.70 1.47
CA ARG A 45 -7.95 2.10 2.53
C ARG A 45 -7.20 2.73 3.69
#